data_AF-A0A8T5M4M7-F1
#
_entry.id   AF-A0A8T5M4M7-F1
#
_cell.length_a   1.000
_cell.length_b   1.000
_cell.length_c   1.000
_cell.angle_alpha   90.00
_cell.angle_beta   90.00
_cell.angle_gamma   90.00
#
_symmetry.space_group_name_H-M   'P 1'
#
loop_
_entity.id
_entity.type
_entity.pdbx_description
1 polymer ?
#
loop_
_entity_poly.entity_id
_entity_poly.type
_entity_poly.pdbx_seq_one_letter_code
_entity_poly.pdbx_strand_id
1 'polypeptide(L)'
;MTQNTKYFELVKEDWSSINFGDKRLNERAITIGGKFLQNPFVSPPKMMKSLKDIKAFYRFMDSDKVSHEKLITSHVSNSRHKLLDSKITLAIQDTTTISLDRNYEIEGLYQVGGKNNCKAEGILAHNTISVTPYEKYGVVEGLIHQIIHERLPKNERTKENNDNSLWIKSIEAIGLAPVNTTIIDVMDRGGDILDIMNSSRKYNHEFIIRAKHNRFLNKELGNLFNFAKTLQVKGQRLLDVQGNKGRKRRIAKLNISSAKIVLPKTSTDNNSVNCSIVRVFEVDCPDNQEPLEWFILTSLEVENFDDALKITKYYSYRWIIEEYHKCMKTGFRLEKTQLKSLKRIENLIGFIAVSSIRLLQLRDIVRHNPETDAKDYVEKEDINIIRAYYKVEKREMTIDRFLRYIAQMGGFLNRKSDGNPGWESIWEGWKFFLGMKEGIQLYKRGLTCG
;
A
#
# COMPACT_ATOMS: atom_id res chain seq x y z
N MET A 1 -9.13 -9.02 -20.58
CA MET A 1 -9.15 -10.30 -19.82
C MET A 1 -10.10 -10.14 -18.66
N THR A 2 -11.26 -10.78 -18.71
CA THR A 2 -12.22 -10.82 -17.60
C THR A 2 -11.71 -11.79 -16.54
N GLN A 3 -10.95 -11.28 -15.55
CA GLN A 3 -10.67 -12.02 -14.32
C GLN A 3 -11.99 -12.24 -13.58
N ASN A 4 -12.29 -13.50 -13.24
CA ASN A 4 -13.44 -13.89 -12.43
C ASN A 4 -13.43 -13.09 -11.13
N THR A 5 -14.35 -12.14 -10.99
CA THR A 5 -14.18 -11.01 -10.07
C THR A 5 -15.08 -11.07 -8.86
N LYS A 6 -15.62 -12.25 -8.51
CA LYS A 6 -16.37 -12.39 -7.26
C LYS A 6 -15.41 -12.24 -6.08
N TYR A 7 -15.62 -11.21 -5.27
CA TYR A 7 -14.81 -10.87 -4.10
C TYR A 7 -14.45 -12.07 -3.19
N PHE A 8 -15.32 -13.09 -3.09
CA PHE A 8 -15.07 -14.31 -2.30
C PHE A 8 -14.24 -15.39 -3.01
N GLU A 9 -14.14 -15.37 -4.34
CA GLU A 9 -13.25 -16.26 -5.10
C GLU A 9 -11.78 -15.86 -4.92
N LEU A 10 -11.52 -14.56 -4.65
CA LEU A 10 -10.18 -14.02 -4.36
C LEU A 10 -9.50 -14.69 -3.15
N VAL A 11 -10.28 -15.14 -2.15
CA VAL A 11 -9.76 -15.89 -0.98
C VAL A 11 -9.04 -17.16 -1.43
N LYS A 12 -9.61 -17.86 -2.40
CA LYS A 12 -8.98 -19.09 -2.89
C LYS A 12 -7.71 -18.75 -3.65
N GLU A 13 -7.69 -17.71 -4.47
CA GLU A 13 -6.48 -17.30 -5.18
C GLU A 13 -5.32 -16.98 -4.22
N ASP A 14 -5.62 -16.30 -3.11
CA ASP A 14 -4.61 -15.77 -2.18
C ASP A 14 -4.02 -16.80 -1.20
N TRP A 15 -4.75 -17.88 -0.90
CA TRP A 15 -4.33 -18.86 0.11
C TRP A 15 -4.40 -20.34 -0.36
N SER A 16 -4.84 -20.64 -1.58
CA SER A 16 -5.00 -22.04 -2.03
C SER A 16 -3.70 -22.78 -2.31
N SER A 17 -2.66 -22.09 -2.80
CA SER A 17 -1.36 -22.72 -3.12
C SER A 17 -0.42 -22.79 -1.92
N ILE A 18 -0.89 -22.41 -0.73
CA ILE A 18 -0.09 -22.48 0.48
C ILE A 18 0.11 -23.92 0.92
N ASN A 19 1.36 -24.25 1.27
CA ASN A 19 1.71 -25.57 1.75
C ASN A 19 2.46 -25.51 3.09
N PHE A 20 1.76 -25.85 4.18
CA PHE A 20 2.35 -26.01 5.51
C PHE A 20 2.82 -27.44 5.80
N GLY A 21 2.72 -28.37 4.84
CA GLY A 21 2.93 -29.80 5.09
C GLY A 21 1.84 -30.43 5.97
N ASP A 22 0.68 -29.78 6.11
CA ASP A 22 -0.52 -30.30 6.76
C ASP A 22 -1.75 -29.76 6.05
N LYS A 23 -2.54 -30.65 5.42
CA LYS A 23 -3.73 -30.29 4.65
C LYS A 23 -4.75 -29.50 5.48
N ARG A 24 -4.87 -29.81 6.78
CA ARG A 24 -5.80 -29.14 7.69
C ARG A 24 -5.38 -27.70 7.96
N LEU A 25 -4.07 -27.42 8.03
CA LEU A 25 -3.56 -26.06 8.15
C LEU A 25 -3.79 -25.28 6.85
N ASN A 26 -3.58 -25.89 5.68
CA ASN A 26 -3.84 -25.24 4.40
C ASN A 26 -5.33 -24.83 4.28
N GLU A 27 -6.26 -25.75 4.57
CA GLU A 27 -7.70 -25.48 4.57
C GLU A 27 -8.10 -24.42 5.62
N ARG A 28 -7.44 -24.44 6.78
CA ARG A 28 -7.65 -23.45 7.84
C ARG A 28 -7.21 -22.06 7.41
N ALA A 29 -6.10 -21.93 6.69
CA ALA A 29 -5.62 -20.64 6.20
C ALA A 29 -6.63 -20.00 5.22
N ILE A 30 -7.17 -20.79 4.28
CA ILE A 30 -8.24 -20.32 3.38
C ILE A 30 -9.45 -19.85 4.18
N THR A 31 -9.85 -20.62 5.19
CA THR A 31 -11.00 -20.26 6.04
C THR A 31 -10.75 -18.95 6.80
N ILE A 32 -9.58 -18.80 7.42
CA ILE A 32 -9.20 -17.58 8.16
C ILE A 32 -9.11 -16.39 7.20
N GLY A 33 -8.44 -16.52 6.06
CA GLY A 33 -8.34 -15.47 5.05
C GLY A 33 -9.72 -15.00 4.56
N GLY A 34 -10.64 -15.94 4.34
CA GLY A 34 -12.04 -15.65 4.01
C GLY A 34 -12.74 -14.83 5.09
N LYS A 35 -12.47 -15.12 6.37
CA LYS A 35 -13.01 -14.33 7.48
C LYS A 35 -12.39 -12.93 7.56
N PHE A 36 -11.10 -12.78 7.24
CA PHE A 36 -10.43 -11.48 7.18
C PHE A 36 -10.95 -10.60 6.04
N LEU A 37 -11.31 -11.17 4.89
CA LEU A 37 -11.93 -10.41 3.79
C LEU A 37 -13.41 -10.12 4.04
N GLN A 38 -14.14 -11.00 4.73
CA GLN A 38 -15.53 -10.76 5.11
C GLN A 38 -15.67 -9.73 6.22
N ASN A 39 -14.85 -9.80 7.26
CA ASN A 39 -14.98 -8.92 8.43
C ASN A 39 -13.65 -8.25 8.79
N PRO A 40 -12.99 -7.54 7.86
CA PRO A 40 -11.87 -6.71 8.21
C PRO A 40 -12.31 -5.64 9.22
N PHE A 41 -11.38 -5.26 10.08
CA PHE A 41 -11.49 -4.18 11.07
C PHE A 41 -12.27 -4.51 12.34
N VAL A 42 -12.54 -5.80 12.59
CA VAL A 42 -12.90 -6.29 13.92
C VAL A 42 -11.79 -7.17 14.49
N SER A 43 -11.76 -7.32 15.80
CA SER A 43 -10.79 -8.20 16.46
C SER A 43 -11.04 -9.67 16.07
N PRO A 44 -10.01 -10.54 16.10
CA PRO A 44 -10.19 -11.96 15.77
C PRO A 44 -11.35 -12.64 16.54
N PRO A 45 -11.61 -12.37 17.84
CA PRO A 45 -12.78 -12.90 18.53
C PRO A 45 -14.12 -12.52 17.88
N LYS A 46 -14.28 -11.26 17.45
CA LYS A 46 -15.50 -10.81 16.76
C LYS A 46 -15.62 -11.41 15.36
N MET A 47 -14.49 -11.57 14.68
CA MET A 47 -14.42 -12.12 13.32
C MET A 47 -14.80 -13.60 13.27
N MET A 48 -14.34 -14.39 14.24
CA MET A 48 -14.51 -15.85 14.25
C MET A 48 -15.90 -16.30 14.68
N LYS A 49 -16.67 -15.47 15.40
CA LYS A 49 -18.08 -15.67 15.81
C LYS A 49 -18.40 -16.91 16.67
N SER A 50 -17.51 -17.89 16.81
CA SER A 50 -17.70 -19.08 17.64
C SER A 50 -16.47 -19.41 18.48
N LEU A 51 -16.66 -20.01 19.66
CA LEU A 51 -15.56 -20.47 20.51
C LEU A 51 -14.68 -21.52 19.81
N LYS A 52 -15.30 -22.38 18.98
CA LYS A 52 -14.58 -23.40 18.19
C LYS A 52 -13.62 -22.74 17.19
N ASP A 53 -14.09 -21.74 16.46
CA ASP A 53 -13.29 -21.04 15.45
C ASP A 53 -12.23 -20.16 16.08
N ILE A 54 -12.52 -19.52 17.21
CA ILE A 54 -11.53 -18.74 17.99
C ILE A 54 -10.40 -19.65 18.48
N LYS A 55 -10.73 -20.82 19.07
CA LYS A 55 -9.71 -21.79 19.51
C LYS A 55 -8.87 -22.28 18.32
N ALA A 56 -9.50 -22.56 17.18
CA ALA A 56 -8.81 -22.96 15.96
C ALA A 56 -7.88 -21.86 15.43
N PHE A 57 -8.34 -20.60 15.43
CA PHE A 57 -7.53 -19.45 15.03
C PHE A 57 -6.28 -19.31 15.89
N TYR A 58 -6.42 -19.32 17.23
CA TYR A 58 -5.26 -19.19 18.10
C TYR A 58 -4.28 -20.36 17.99
N ARG A 59 -4.79 -21.61 17.88
CA ARG A 59 -3.93 -22.78 17.61
C ARG A 59 -3.20 -22.68 16.27
N PHE A 60 -3.85 -22.12 15.25
CA PHE A 60 -3.24 -21.90 13.96
C PHE A 60 -2.11 -20.85 14.03
N MET A 61 -2.37 -19.72 14.69
CA MET A 61 -1.35 -18.66 14.89
C MET A 61 -0.12 -19.15 15.66
N ASP A 62 -0.29 -20.16 16.52
CA ASP A 62 0.73 -20.73 17.39
C ASP A 62 1.48 -21.92 16.78
N SER A 63 1.08 -22.37 15.58
CA SER A 63 1.69 -23.55 14.98
C SER A 63 3.09 -23.24 14.44
N ASP A 64 4.08 -24.04 14.82
CA ASP A 64 5.46 -23.94 14.30
C ASP A 64 5.56 -24.13 12.78
N LYS A 65 4.57 -24.81 12.19
CA LYS A 65 4.51 -25.02 10.74
C LYS A 65 4.10 -23.76 9.96
N VAL A 66 3.41 -22.83 10.63
CA VAL A 66 2.86 -21.60 10.05
C VAL A 66 3.89 -20.48 10.20
N SER A 67 4.10 -19.73 9.13
CA SER A 67 4.94 -18.54 9.15
C SER A 67 4.32 -17.43 8.31
N HIS A 68 4.74 -16.20 8.59
CA HIS A 68 4.37 -15.02 7.82
C HIS A 68 4.70 -15.19 6.33
N GLU A 69 5.90 -15.68 6.01
CA GLU A 69 6.37 -15.85 4.64
C GLU A 69 5.45 -16.80 3.88
N LYS A 70 5.15 -17.97 4.46
CA LYS A 70 4.23 -18.96 3.86
C LYS A 70 2.83 -18.39 3.67
N LEU A 71 2.36 -17.55 4.59
CA LEU A 71 1.02 -16.94 4.52
C LEU A 71 0.88 -15.92 3.39
N ILE A 72 1.94 -15.19 3.05
CA ILE A 72 1.93 -14.23 1.93
C ILE A 72 2.40 -14.83 0.60
N THR A 73 3.07 -15.99 0.61
CA THR A 73 3.77 -16.58 -0.55
C THR A 73 2.87 -16.69 -1.78
N SER A 74 1.66 -17.20 -1.62
CA SER A 74 0.73 -17.42 -2.74
C SER A 74 0.35 -16.09 -3.41
N HIS A 75 -0.07 -15.10 -2.62
CA HIS A 75 -0.38 -13.77 -3.09
C HIS A 75 0.82 -13.06 -3.74
N VAL A 76 2.00 -13.15 -3.11
CA VAL A 76 3.23 -12.54 -3.63
C VAL A 76 3.63 -13.15 -4.96
N SER A 77 3.60 -14.48 -5.09
CA SER A 77 3.89 -15.18 -6.35
C SER A 77 2.91 -14.78 -7.46
N ASN A 78 1.60 -14.74 -7.15
CA ASN A 78 0.59 -14.30 -8.12
C ASN A 78 0.80 -12.84 -8.54
N SER A 79 1.12 -11.96 -7.59
CA SER A 79 1.37 -10.53 -7.84
C SER A 79 2.63 -10.31 -8.66
N ARG A 80 3.68 -11.12 -8.44
CA ARG A 80 4.90 -11.12 -9.25
C ARG A 80 4.66 -11.67 -10.65
N HIS A 81 3.79 -12.68 -10.79
CA HIS A 81 3.44 -13.21 -12.10
C HIS A 81 2.79 -12.14 -12.99
N LYS A 82 1.92 -11.29 -12.43
CA LYS A 82 1.33 -10.14 -13.14
C LYS A 82 2.37 -9.14 -13.67
N LEU A 83 3.58 -9.10 -13.09
CA LEU A 83 4.64 -8.24 -13.61
C LEU A 83 5.00 -8.61 -15.04
N LEU A 84 4.93 -9.90 -15.40
CA LEU A 84 5.29 -10.42 -16.73
C LEU A 84 4.39 -9.86 -17.84
N ASP A 85 3.14 -9.52 -17.51
CA ASP A 85 2.15 -8.98 -18.45
C ASP A 85 2.13 -7.44 -18.48
N SER A 86 2.88 -6.79 -17.59
CA SER A 86 2.90 -5.32 -17.47
C SER A 86 4.05 -4.72 -18.26
N LYS A 87 3.77 -3.63 -18.98
CA LYS A 87 4.82 -2.81 -19.62
C LYS A 87 5.60 -1.98 -18.60
N ILE A 88 4.89 -1.42 -17.61
CA ILE A 88 5.47 -0.54 -16.58
C ILE A 88 4.80 -0.83 -15.25
N THR A 89 5.60 -1.10 -14.22
CA THR A 89 5.14 -1.28 -12.86
C THR A 89 5.92 -0.38 -11.91
N LEU A 90 5.20 0.37 -11.07
CA LEU A 90 5.80 1.07 -9.95
C LEU A 90 5.90 0.08 -8.77
N ALA A 91 7.12 -0.27 -8.37
CA ALA A 91 7.40 -0.97 -7.13
C ALA A 91 7.52 0.08 -6.02
N ILE A 92 6.40 0.43 -5.40
CA ILE A 92 6.37 1.45 -4.35
C ILE A 92 6.84 0.80 -3.06
N GLN A 93 7.92 1.34 -2.48
CA GLN A 93 8.54 0.82 -1.26
C GLN A 93 8.43 1.82 -0.12
N ASP A 94 8.10 1.34 1.08
CA ASP A 94 8.11 2.14 2.29
C ASP A 94 8.12 1.26 3.54
N THR A 95 8.58 1.83 4.65
CA THR A 95 8.64 1.15 5.95
C THR A 95 7.64 1.77 6.91
N THR A 96 6.80 0.95 7.53
CA THR A 96 5.96 1.40 8.63
C THR A 96 6.38 0.76 9.94
N THR A 97 6.42 1.56 11.00
CA THR A 97 6.45 1.07 12.38
C THR A 97 5.10 0.47 12.75
N ILE A 98 5.04 -0.70 13.37
CA ILE A 98 3.84 -1.23 14.01
C ILE A 98 4.05 -1.05 15.52
N SER A 99 3.45 -0.01 16.08
CA SER A 99 3.55 0.30 17.50
C SER A 99 2.56 -0.55 18.28
N LEU A 100 3.02 -1.26 19.31
CA LEU A 100 2.18 -2.17 20.06
C LEU A 100 2.20 -1.78 21.53
N ASP A 101 1.25 -0.93 21.92
CA ASP A 101 1.08 -0.46 23.29
C ASP A 101 0.45 -1.56 24.16
N ARG A 102 1.14 -1.96 25.23
CA ARG A 102 0.83 -3.15 26.02
C ARG A 102 1.40 -3.03 27.44
N ASN A 103 0.84 -3.82 28.36
CA ASN A 103 1.28 -3.92 29.76
C ASN A 103 2.06 -5.21 30.07
N TYR A 104 2.57 -5.90 29.04
CA TYR A 104 3.34 -7.13 29.17
C TYR A 104 4.44 -7.18 28.10
N GLU A 105 5.56 -7.83 28.40
CA GLU A 105 6.69 -7.94 27.47
C GLU A 105 6.46 -9.04 26.42
N ILE A 106 7.04 -8.84 25.23
CA ILE A 106 7.16 -9.84 24.17
C ILE A 106 8.59 -9.79 23.64
N GLU A 107 9.27 -10.93 23.64
CA GLU A 107 10.58 -11.09 23.02
C GLU A 107 10.54 -10.74 21.52
N GLY A 108 11.55 -10.00 21.05
CA GLY A 108 11.66 -9.52 19.66
C GLY A 108 10.92 -8.20 19.38
N LEU A 109 10.26 -7.61 20.38
CA LEU A 109 9.78 -6.23 20.29
C LEU A 109 10.81 -5.27 20.86
N TYR A 110 11.12 -4.23 20.09
CA TYR A 110 12.12 -3.24 20.46
C TYR A 110 11.55 -1.83 20.40
N GLN A 111 12.26 -0.87 20.96
CA GLN A 111 11.88 0.53 20.95
C GLN A 111 11.77 1.05 19.50
N VAL A 112 10.56 1.44 19.11
CA VAL A 112 10.25 1.98 17.78
C VAL A 112 9.80 3.44 17.80
N GLY A 113 9.45 3.97 18.98
CA GLY A 113 8.98 5.34 19.13
C GLY A 113 10.07 6.40 18.89
N GLY A 114 9.65 7.54 18.33
CA GLY A 114 10.50 8.74 18.23
C GLY A 114 10.62 9.49 19.55
N LYS A 115 11.27 10.66 19.55
CA LYS A 115 11.50 11.49 20.75
C LYS A 115 10.26 11.79 21.61
N ASN A 116 9.07 11.77 21.01
CA ASN A 116 7.81 12.10 21.68
C ASN A 116 7.07 10.86 22.22
N ASN A 117 7.54 9.64 21.95
CA ASN A 117 6.95 8.40 22.47
C ASN A 117 8.04 7.35 22.74
N CYS A 118 9.03 7.73 23.57
CA CYS A 118 10.23 6.92 23.82
C CYS A 118 9.97 5.55 24.45
N LYS A 119 8.75 5.22 24.88
CA LYS A 119 8.43 3.91 25.47
C LYS A 119 7.67 2.97 24.54
N ALA A 120 7.33 3.41 23.32
CA ALA A 120 6.64 2.55 22.37
C ALA A 120 7.55 1.45 21.84
N GLU A 121 7.13 0.21 22.06
CA GLU A 121 7.76 -1.00 21.53
C GLU A 121 6.99 -1.55 20.33
N GLY A 122 7.70 -2.24 19.44
CA GLY A 122 7.10 -2.78 18.24
C GLY A 122 8.12 -3.35 17.27
N ILE A 123 7.68 -3.46 16.02
CA ILE A 123 8.44 -3.98 14.88
C ILE A 123 8.29 -3.05 13.68
N LEU A 124 9.16 -3.22 12.69
CA LEU A 124 9.02 -2.60 11.38
C LEU A 124 8.41 -3.58 10.39
N ALA A 125 7.56 -3.08 9.50
CA ALA A 125 7.15 -3.78 8.29
C ALA A 125 7.62 -2.97 7.08
N HIS A 126 8.56 -3.51 6.33
CA HIS A 126 8.97 -2.96 5.04
C HIS A 126 8.12 -3.60 3.95
N ASN A 127 7.41 -2.78 3.19
CA ASN A 127 6.41 -3.22 2.23
C ASN A 127 6.78 -2.76 0.83
N THR A 128 6.56 -3.64 -0.14
CA THR A 128 6.71 -3.30 -1.55
C THR A 128 5.47 -3.74 -2.31
N ILE A 129 4.72 -2.76 -2.80
CA ILE A 129 3.48 -2.99 -3.55
C ILE A 129 3.69 -2.63 -5.02
N SER A 130 3.11 -3.43 -5.91
CA SER A 130 3.10 -3.14 -7.35
C SER A 130 1.90 -2.28 -7.71
N VAL A 131 2.15 -1.20 -8.46
CA VAL A 131 1.13 -0.28 -8.95
C VAL A 131 1.30 -0.04 -10.44
N THR A 132 0.22 -0.22 -11.20
CA THR A 132 0.15 0.14 -12.62
C THR A 132 -0.25 1.61 -12.75
N PRO A 133 0.59 2.47 -13.35
CA PRO A 133 0.29 3.90 -13.47
C PRO A 133 -0.66 4.18 -14.65
N TYR A 134 -1.85 4.74 -14.39
CA TYR A 134 -2.79 5.23 -15.42
C TYR A 134 -2.80 6.76 -15.50
N GLU A 135 -3.65 7.31 -16.38
CA GLU A 135 -3.70 8.75 -16.61
C GLU A 135 -4.10 9.55 -15.35
N LYS A 136 -5.09 9.06 -14.59
CA LYS A 136 -5.68 9.78 -13.45
C LYS A 136 -5.41 9.14 -12.08
N TYR A 137 -5.02 7.87 -12.04
CA TYR A 137 -4.83 7.10 -10.81
C TYR A 137 -3.78 6.00 -11.01
N GLY A 138 -3.25 5.45 -9.92
CA GLY A 138 -2.52 4.18 -9.92
C GLY A 138 -3.43 3.05 -9.48
N VAL A 139 -3.34 1.89 -10.12
CA VAL A 139 -4.07 0.67 -9.74
C VAL A 139 -3.13 -0.27 -8.99
N VAL A 140 -3.52 -0.71 -7.79
CA VAL A 140 -2.74 -1.67 -7.00
C VAL A 140 -2.87 -3.08 -7.57
N GLU A 141 -1.77 -3.65 -8.07
CA GLU A 141 -1.76 -5.00 -8.62
C GLU A 141 -1.57 -6.07 -7.55
N GLY A 142 -0.77 -5.78 -6.53
CA GLY A 142 -0.57 -6.67 -5.38
C GLY A 142 0.59 -6.30 -4.46
N LEU A 143 0.76 -7.10 -3.40
CA LEU A 143 1.98 -7.09 -2.58
C LEU A 143 3.02 -7.96 -3.27
N ILE A 144 4.18 -7.40 -3.61
CA ILE A 144 5.26 -8.14 -4.28
C ILE A 144 6.42 -8.49 -3.35
N HIS A 145 6.51 -7.86 -2.18
CA HIS A 145 7.40 -8.28 -1.09
C HIS A 145 7.00 -7.63 0.25
N GLN A 146 7.28 -8.31 1.37
CA GLN A 146 7.15 -7.75 2.71
C GLN A 146 8.20 -8.37 3.65
N ILE A 147 8.88 -7.52 4.40
CA ILE A 147 9.84 -7.94 5.45
C ILE A 147 9.28 -7.48 6.80
N ILE A 148 9.12 -8.42 7.73
CA ILE A 148 8.92 -8.08 9.14
C ILE A 148 10.29 -8.02 9.80
N HIS A 149 10.59 -6.89 10.42
CA HIS A 149 11.93 -6.60 10.90
C HIS A 149 11.90 -6.16 12.37
N GLU A 150 12.60 -6.94 13.19
CA GLU A 150 12.93 -6.61 14.57
C GLU A 150 13.97 -5.50 14.58
N ARG A 151 13.57 -4.32 15.07
CA ARG A 151 14.43 -3.14 15.03
C ARG A 151 15.37 -3.12 16.24
N LEU A 152 16.44 -3.88 16.15
CA LEU A 152 17.43 -4.03 17.22
C LEU A 152 17.91 -2.68 17.81
N PRO A 153 18.37 -2.67 19.08
CA PRO A 153 19.00 -1.51 19.70
C PRO A 153 20.15 -0.96 18.85
N LYS A 154 20.37 0.36 18.88
CA LYS A 154 21.30 1.05 17.97
C LYS A 154 22.73 0.48 18.03
N ASN A 155 23.18 0.03 19.19
CA ASN A 155 24.49 -0.58 19.44
C ASN A 155 24.65 -1.99 18.85
N GLU A 156 23.55 -2.66 18.47
CA GLU A 156 23.53 -4.01 17.90
C GLU A 156 23.30 -4.00 16.38
N ARG A 157 23.14 -2.81 15.78
CA ARG A 157 22.90 -2.65 14.35
C ARG A 157 24.20 -2.77 13.56
N THR A 158 24.17 -3.60 12.53
CA THR A 158 25.22 -3.84 11.53
C THR A 158 24.80 -3.27 10.17
N LYS A 159 25.65 -3.38 9.14
CA LYS A 159 25.28 -3.02 7.76
C LYS A 159 24.12 -3.89 7.24
N GLU A 160 24.00 -5.13 7.72
CA GLU A 160 23.06 -6.13 7.20
C GLU A 160 21.69 -6.10 7.88
N ASN A 161 21.60 -5.66 9.13
CA ASN A 161 20.37 -5.69 9.93
C ASN A 161 19.80 -4.29 10.26
N ASN A 162 20.34 -3.22 9.67
CA ASN A 162 19.78 -1.88 9.87
C ASN A 162 18.58 -1.61 8.96
N ASP A 163 17.80 -0.58 9.32
CA ASP A 163 16.61 -0.15 8.59
C ASP A 163 16.87 0.15 7.09
N ASN A 164 18.09 0.59 6.72
CA ASN A 164 18.43 0.91 5.33
C ASN A 164 18.67 -0.35 4.49
N SER A 165 19.02 -1.49 5.10
CA SER A 165 19.23 -2.74 4.36
C SER A 165 17.92 -3.33 3.83
N LEU A 166 16.78 -2.95 4.43
CA LEU A 166 15.45 -3.47 4.07
C LEU A 166 15.07 -3.14 2.62
N TRP A 167 15.42 -1.93 2.14
CA TRP A 167 15.18 -1.50 0.76
C TRP A 167 15.95 -2.38 -0.23
N ILE A 168 17.24 -2.61 0.03
CA ILE A 168 18.10 -3.47 -0.81
C ILE A 168 17.56 -4.90 -0.80
N LYS A 169 17.31 -5.47 0.38
CA LYS A 169 16.72 -6.81 0.53
C LYS A 169 15.41 -6.95 -0.24
N SER A 170 14.58 -5.90 -0.26
CA SER A 170 13.35 -5.93 -1.03
C SER A 170 13.58 -5.95 -2.54
N ILE A 171 14.51 -5.13 -3.05
CA ILE A 171 14.89 -5.14 -4.47
C ILE A 171 15.44 -6.53 -4.84
N GLU A 172 16.38 -7.05 -4.05
CA GLU A 172 16.99 -8.37 -4.27
C GLU A 172 15.95 -9.49 -4.27
N ALA A 173 14.99 -9.43 -3.36
CA ALA A 173 13.92 -10.43 -3.28
C ALA A 173 12.95 -10.37 -4.45
N ILE A 174 12.68 -9.18 -5.03
CA ILE A 174 11.85 -9.05 -6.24
C ILE A 174 12.57 -9.70 -7.43
N GLY A 175 13.89 -9.55 -7.51
CA GLY A 175 14.73 -10.16 -8.53
C GLY A 175 14.87 -9.29 -9.78
N LEU A 176 15.38 -9.86 -10.87
CA LEU A 176 15.58 -9.13 -12.12
C LEU A 176 14.25 -8.71 -12.75
N ALA A 177 14.19 -7.49 -13.29
CA ALA A 177 13.06 -7.06 -14.10
C ALA A 177 12.84 -8.01 -15.31
N PRO A 178 11.59 -8.44 -15.59
CA PRO A 178 11.27 -9.18 -16.80
C PRO A 178 11.63 -8.40 -18.07
N VAL A 179 12.02 -9.11 -19.15
CA VAL A 179 12.53 -8.50 -20.40
C VAL A 179 11.61 -7.42 -20.98
N ASN A 180 10.29 -7.58 -20.87
CA ASN A 180 9.31 -6.67 -21.46
C ASN A 180 8.66 -5.72 -20.43
N THR A 181 9.22 -5.63 -19.22
CA THR A 181 8.63 -4.92 -18.09
C THR A 181 9.62 -3.94 -17.49
N THR A 182 9.28 -2.65 -17.47
CA THR A 182 10.02 -1.67 -16.69
C THR A 182 9.50 -1.64 -15.24
N ILE A 183 10.28 -2.20 -14.32
CA ILE A 183 10.04 -2.02 -12.87
C ILE A 183 10.70 -0.71 -12.44
N ILE A 184 9.94 0.15 -11.76
CA ILE A 184 10.41 1.44 -11.24
C ILE A 184 10.27 1.42 -9.71
N ASP A 185 11.38 1.37 -8.99
CA ASP A 185 11.40 1.50 -7.53
C ASP A 185 11.07 2.95 -7.12
N VAL A 186 9.91 3.14 -6.48
CA VAL A 186 9.46 4.47 -6.05
C VAL A 186 9.61 4.59 -4.54
N MET A 187 10.48 5.49 -4.09
CA MET A 187 10.88 5.61 -2.67
C MET A 187 10.82 7.05 -2.17
N ASP A 188 10.59 7.21 -0.88
CA ASP A 188 10.63 8.52 -0.23
C ASP A 188 12.07 8.99 0.04
N ARG A 189 12.24 9.96 0.94
CA ARG A 189 13.56 10.47 1.35
C ARG A 189 14.44 9.41 2.05
N GLY A 190 13.87 8.32 2.55
CA GLY A 190 14.61 7.20 3.13
C GLY A 190 15.40 6.41 2.08
N GLY A 191 14.94 6.39 0.83
CA GLY A 191 15.63 5.74 -0.29
C GLY A 191 16.80 6.53 -0.88
N ASP A 192 17.07 7.76 -0.41
CA ASP A 192 18.12 8.63 -0.94
C ASP A 192 19.53 8.18 -0.51
N ILE A 193 19.94 6.98 -0.95
CA ILE A 193 21.20 6.30 -0.64
C ILE A 193 21.74 5.69 -1.94
N LEU A 194 23.02 5.87 -2.24
CA LEU A 194 23.58 5.42 -3.52
C LEU A 194 23.61 3.88 -3.63
N ASP A 195 23.96 3.15 -2.55
CA ASP A 195 23.86 1.69 -2.51
C ASP A 195 22.44 1.17 -2.90
N ILE A 196 21.37 1.88 -2.50
CA ILE A 196 19.98 1.53 -2.90
C ILE A 196 19.77 1.78 -4.41
N MET A 197 20.14 2.96 -4.91
CA MET A 197 20.03 3.31 -6.34
C MET A 197 20.82 2.34 -7.23
N ASN A 198 22.02 1.97 -6.80
CA ASN A 198 22.87 0.99 -7.48
C ASN A 198 22.26 -0.42 -7.41
N SER A 199 21.61 -0.79 -6.30
CA SER A 199 20.87 -2.05 -6.21
C SER A 199 19.72 -2.11 -7.23
N SER A 200 18.90 -1.06 -7.35
CA SER A 200 17.86 -1.01 -8.39
C SER A 200 18.46 -1.25 -9.78
N ARG A 201 19.55 -0.55 -10.12
CA ARG A 201 20.25 -0.75 -11.41
C ARG A 201 20.81 -2.15 -11.60
N LYS A 202 21.38 -2.76 -10.55
CA LYS A 202 21.90 -4.14 -10.58
C LYS A 202 20.83 -5.16 -10.97
N TYR A 203 19.57 -4.92 -10.56
CA TYR A 203 18.44 -5.78 -10.87
C TYR A 203 17.64 -5.35 -12.12
N ASN A 204 18.20 -4.48 -12.96
CA ASN A 204 17.51 -3.90 -14.13
C ASN A 204 16.21 -3.15 -13.78
N HIS A 205 16.12 -2.62 -12.55
CA HIS A 205 15.07 -1.69 -12.18
C HIS A 205 15.49 -0.26 -12.50
N GLU A 206 14.50 0.56 -12.78
CA GLU A 206 14.59 2.01 -12.71
C GLU A 206 14.25 2.48 -11.29
N PHE A 207 14.54 3.74 -10.95
CA PHE A 207 14.17 4.34 -9.67
C PHE A 207 13.61 5.75 -9.82
N ILE A 208 12.74 6.11 -8.88
CA ILE A 208 12.25 7.47 -8.62
C ILE A 208 12.29 7.69 -7.11
N ILE A 209 13.21 8.53 -6.65
CA ILE A 209 13.52 8.72 -5.24
C ILE A 209 13.48 10.20 -4.90
N ARG A 210 12.81 10.58 -3.80
CA ARG A 210 12.83 11.98 -3.35
C ARG A 210 14.16 12.27 -2.66
N ALA A 211 14.87 13.26 -3.17
CA ALA A 211 16.14 13.68 -2.60
C ALA A 211 15.95 14.27 -1.18
N LYS A 212 16.87 13.90 -0.32
CA LYS A 212 17.06 14.34 1.06
C LYS A 212 18.36 15.12 1.20
N HIS A 213 19.42 14.68 0.52
CA HIS A 213 20.77 15.20 0.70
C HIS A 213 21.14 16.21 -0.39
N ASN A 214 21.58 17.40 0.03
CA ASN A 214 22.14 18.42 -0.85
C ASN A 214 23.60 18.10 -1.22
N ARG A 215 23.80 16.98 -1.94
CA ARG A 215 25.15 16.46 -2.26
C ARG A 215 25.93 17.45 -3.12
N PHE A 216 27.22 17.58 -2.85
CA PHE A 216 28.14 18.24 -3.79
C PHE A 216 28.27 17.37 -5.05
N LEU A 217 28.02 17.94 -6.22
CA LEU A 217 28.09 17.24 -7.51
C LEU A 217 29.52 17.31 -8.06
N ASN A 218 29.99 18.52 -8.35
CA ASN A 218 31.34 18.82 -8.82
C ASN A 218 31.62 20.33 -8.69
N LYS A 219 32.81 20.77 -9.10
CA LYS A 219 33.23 22.19 -8.99
C LYS A 219 32.40 23.14 -9.87
N GLU A 220 31.85 22.66 -10.98
CA GLU A 220 31.09 23.47 -11.94
C GLU A 220 29.64 23.67 -11.50
N LEU A 221 28.98 22.60 -11.06
CA LEU A 221 27.56 22.60 -10.68
C LEU A 221 27.35 22.91 -9.19
N GLY A 222 28.35 22.66 -8.33
CA GLY A 222 28.24 22.84 -6.89
C GLY A 222 27.29 21.83 -6.24
N ASN A 223 26.47 22.28 -5.29
CA ASN A 223 25.56 21.42 -4.54
C ASN A 223 24.23 21.17 -5.27
N LEU A 224 23.72 19.93 -5.22
CA LEU A 224 22.56 19.43 -5.96
C LEU A 224 21.32 20.32 -5.90
N PHE A 225 20.88 20.74 -4.71
CA PHE A 225 19.67 21.57 -4.55
C PHE A 225 19.93 23.00 -4.99
N ASN A 226 21.14 23.51 -4.82
CA ASN A 226 21.50 24.84 -5.29
C ASN A 226 21.51 24.86 -6.82
N PHE A 227 22.13 23.86 -7.44
CA PHE A 227 22.10 23.66 -8.89
C PHE A 227 20.67 23.49 -9.41
N ALA A 228 19.88 22.59 -8.81
CA ALA A 228 18.50 22.38 -9.24
C ALA A 228 17.64 23.66 -9.12
N LYS A 229 18.00 24.58 -8.22
CA LYS A 229 17.36 25.89 -8.08
C LYS A 229 17.68 26.87 -9.20
N THR A 230 18.82 26.73 -9.90
CA THR A 230 19.20 27.59 -11.03
C THR A 230 18.67 27.09 -12.37
N LEU A 231 18.14 25.88 -12.44
CA LEU A 231 17.61 25.30 -13.68
C LEU A 231 16.45 26.10 -14.26
N GLN A 232 16.50 26.31 -15.58
CA GLN A 232 15.40 26.92 -16.31
C GLN A 232 14.12 26.06 -16.19
N VAL A 233 13.00 26.73 -15.98
CA VAL A 233 11.68 26.10 -15.92
C VAL A 233 11.33 25.57 -17.30
N LYS A 234 11.03 24.28 -17.39
CA LYS A 234 10.58 23.61 -18.63
C LYS A 234 9.07 23.72 -18.85
N GLY A 235 8.29 23.89 -17.79
CA GLY A 235 6.85 24.07 -17.89
C GLY A 235 6.16 24.18 -16.53
N GLN A 236 4.83 24.28 -16.57
CA GLN A 236 3.98 24.55 -15.41
C GLN A 236 2.79 23.59 -15.32
N ARG A 237 2.39 23.26 -14.10
CA ARG A 237 1.18 22.46 -13.81
C ARG A 237 0.41 23.04 -12.64
N LEU A 238 -0.92 22.98 -12.74
CA LEU A 238 -1.81 23.30 -11.62
C LEU A 238 -2.11 22.05 -10.78
N LEU A 239 -2.12 22.20 -9.47
CA LEU A 239 -2.47 21.15 -8.51
C LEU A 239 -3.55 21.66 -7.54
N ASP A 240 -4.71 20.99 -7.51
CA ASP A 240 -5.71 21.23 -6.46
C ASP A 240 -5.24 20.58 -5.15
N VAL A 241 -4.67 21.41 -4.30
CA VAL A 241 -4.21 21.04 -2.97
C VAL A 241 -5.42 21.01 -2.05
N GLN A 242 -5.77 19.82 -1.57
CA GLN A 242 -6.83 19.66 -0.58
C GLN A 242 -6.44 20.28 0.78
N GLY A 243 -7.42 20.84 1.46
CA GLY A 243 -7.24 21.38 2.80
C GLY A 243 -7.18 20.30 3.87
N ASN A 244 -6.48 20.55 4.97
CA ASN A 244 -6.47 19.71 6.17
C ASN A 244 -6.31 20.57 7.44
N LYS A 245 -6.16 19.95 8.62
CA LYS A 245 -5.87 20.66 9.88
C LYS A 245 -4.49 21.34 9.78
N GLY A 246 -4.46 22.58 9.31
CA GLY A 246 -3.25 23.40 9.16
C GLY A 246 -2.99 23.92 7.75
N ARG A 247 -3.64 23.36 6.72
CA ARG A 247 -3.47 23.77 5.32
C ARG A 247 -4.81 24.17 4.70
N LYS A 248 -4.87 25.37 4.11
CA LYS A 248 -6.05 25.79 3.33
C LYS A 248 -6.05 25.10 1.97
N ARG A 249 -7.23 24.72 1.49
CA ARG A 249 -7.41 24.27 0.10
C ARG A 249 -7.00 25.40 -0.85
N ARG A 250 -6.21 25.09 -1.88
CA ARG A 250 -5.78 26.08 -2.89
C ARG A 250 -5.41 25.39 -4.20
N ILE A 251 -5.39 26.16 -5.29
CA ILE A 251 -4.76 25.72 -6.54
C ILE A 251 -3.30 26.17 -6.51
N ALA A 252 -2.38 25.23 -6.32
CA ALA A 252 -0.94 25.49 -6.36
C ALA A 252 -0.44 25.48 -7.81
N LYS A 253 0.30 26.53 -8.19
CA LYS A 253 0.97 26.62 -9.49
C LYS A 253 2.39 26.07 -9.34
N LEU A 254 2.66 24.93 -9.97
CA LEU A 254 3.93 24.21 -9.85
C LEU A 254 4.78 24.41 -11.10
N ASN A 255 5.95 25.01 -10.93
CA ASN A 255 7.01 25.00 -11.93
C ASN A 255 7.76 23.67 -11.90
N ILE A 256 8.18 23.20 -13.07
CA ILE A 256 8.98 21.99 -13.21
C ILE A 256 10.24 22.30 -14.01
N SER A 257 11.39 21.91 -13.47
CA SER A 257 12.69 21.96 -14.14
C SER A 257 13.41 20.62 -14.00
N SER A 258 14.31 20.31 -14.93
CA SER A 258 15.09 19.06 -14.87
C SER A 258 16.43 19.16 -15.57
N ALA A 259 17.39 18.32 -15.13
CA ALA A 259 18.70 18.17 -15.74
C ALA A 259 19.27 16.77 -15.52
N LYS A 260 20.08 16.28 -16.47
CA LYS A 260 20.93 15.09 -16.30
C LYS A 260 22.09 15.45 -15.36
N ILE A 261 22.41 14.57 -14.42
CA ILE A 261 23.45 14.74 -13.41
C ILE A 261 24.19 13.43 -13.13
N VAL A 262 25.34 13.55 -12.49
CA VAL A 262 26.06 12.41 -11.92
C VAL A 262 26.18 12.64 -10.42
N LEU A 263 25.61 11.75 -9.61
CA LEU A 263 25.83 11.75 -8.16
C LEU A 263 27.19 11.09 -7.90
N PRO A 264 28.16 11.81 -7.29
CA PRO A 264 29.48 11.25 -7.06
C PRO A 264 29.43 10.16 -5.98
N LYS A 265 30.40 9.26 -6.03
CA LYS A 265 30.63 8.25 -4.98
C LYS A 265 30.85 8.93 -3.62
N THR A 266 30.46 8.25 -2.55
CA THR A 266 30.70 8.72 -1.17
C THR A 266 31.85 7.92 -0.54
N SER A 267 32.19 8.20 0.72
CA SER A 267 33.11 7.35 1.47
C SER A 267 32.53 5.96 1.78
N THR A 268 31.21 5.81 1.72
CA THR A 268 30.48 4.59 2.07
C THR A 268 29.96 3.81 0.86
N ASP A 269 29.85 4.46 -0.31
CA ASP A 269 29.36 3.89 -1.57
C ASP A 269 30.45 3.99 -2.64
N ASN A 270 30.77 2.87 -3.30
CA ASN A 270 31.92 2.81 -4.21
C ASN A 270 31.64 3.31 -5.65
N ASN A 271 30.37 3.46 -6.03
CA ASN A 271 29.97 3.75 -7.40
C ASN A 271 29.15 5.05 -7.50
N SER A 272 29.49 5.89 -8.49
CA SER A 272 28.66 7.04 -8.87
C SER A 272 27.35 6.59 -9.54
N VAL A 273 26.34 7.44 -9.47
CA VAL A 273 25.02 7.16 -10.06
C VAL A 273 24.70 8.20 -11.13
N ASN A 274 24.55 7.74 -12.37
CA ASN A 274 24.01 8.56 -13.47
C ASN A 274 22.50 8.62 -13.36
N CYS A 275 21.93 9.82 -13.24
CA CYS A 275 20.51 10.02 -13.08
C CYS A 275 20.08 11.43 -13.55
N SER A 276 18.79 11.71 -13.47
CA SER A 276 18.22 13.04 -13.67
C SER A 276 17.70 13.58 -12.35
N ILE A 277 17.83 14.89 -12.14
CA ILE A 277 17.11 15.62 -11.11
C ILE A 277 15.90 16.31 -11.74
N VAL A 278 14.72 16.12 -11.14
CA VAL A 278 13.50 16.85 -11.45
C VAL A 278 13.11 17.67 -10.24
N ARG A 279 13.06 19.00 -10.39
CA ARG A 279 12.59 19.92 -9.35
C ARG A 279 11.17 20.34 -9.67
N VAL A 280 10.26 20.14 -8.71
CA VAL A 280 8.86 20.56 -8.79
C VAL A 280 8.61 21.52 -7.64
N PHE A 281 8.26 22.76 -7.90
CA PHE A 281 8.13 23.77 -6.86
C PHE A 281 6.97 24.73 -7.10
N GLU A 282 6.28 25.07 -6.01
CA GLU A 282 5.18 26.04 -6.01
C GLU A 282 5.73 27.46 -6.17
N VAL A 283 5.12 28.19 -7.10
CA VAL A 283 5.30 29.64 -7.24
C VAL A 283 4.07 30.35 -6.68
N ASP A 284 4.26 31.59 -6.24
CA ASP A 284 3.19 32.44 -5.70
C ASP A 284 2.45 31.79 -4.51
N CYS A 285 3.20 31.04 -3.67
CA CYS A 285 2.64 30.42 -2.47
C CYS A 285 2.21 31.51 -1.46
N PRO A 286 0.98 31.45 -0.89
CA PRO A 286 0.54 32.43 0.10
C PRO A 286 1.46 32.49 1.33
N ASP A 287 1.70 33.69 1.88
CA ASP A 287 2.68 33.97 2.96
C ASP A 287 2.55 33.09 4.21
N ASN A 288 1.34 32.59 4.49
CA ASN A 288 1.05 31.74 5.65
C ASN A 288 0.99 30.24 5.32
N GLN A 289 1.61 29.81 4.21
CA GLN A 289 1.62 28.42 3.76
C GLN A 289 3.04 28.00 3.40
N GLU A 290 3.43 26.80 3.80
CA GLU A 290 4.68 26.20 3.33
C GLU A 290 4.55 25.89 1.83
N PRO A 291 5.49 26.37 0.98
CA PRO A 291 5.46 26.09 -0.44
C PRO A 291 5.75 24.62 -0.71
N LEU A 292 5.07 24.03 -1.69
CA LEU A 292 5.43 22.70 -2.16
C LEU A 292 6.77 22.74 -2.87
N GLU A 293 7.72 21.89 -2.46
CA GLU A 293 8.97 21.70 -3.19
C GLU A 293 9.45 20.25 -3.10
N TRP A 294 9.60 19.63 -4.27
CA TRP A 294 10.16 18.28 -4.45
C TRP A 294 11.42 18.36 -5.31
N PHE A 295 12.47 17.70 -4.85
CA PHE A 295 13.66 17.34 -5.61
C PHE A 295 13.57 15.83 -5.81
N ILE A 296 13.42 15.37 -7.04
CA ILE A 296 13.19 13.96 -7.37
C ILE A 296 14.36 13.48 -8.23
N LEU A 297 15.09 12.49 -7.73
CA LEU A 297 16.13 11.79 -8.46
C LEU A 297 15.48 10.64 -9.21
N THR A 298 15.78 10.51 -10.50
CA THR A 298 15.27 9.39 -11.28
C THR A 298 16.32 8.87 -12.24
N SER A 299 16.30 7.58 -12.44
CA SER A 299 17.17 6.88 -13.37
C SER A 299 16.62 6.88 -14.80
N LEU A 300 15.33 7.19 -14.96
CA LEU A 300 14.67 7.39 -16.24
C LEU A 300 15.23 8.63 -16.95
N GLU A 301 15.22 8.60 -18.28
CA GLU A 301 15.58 9.75 -19.08
C GLU A 301 14.55 10.87 -18.97
N VAL A 302 15.03 12.12 -18.89
CA VAL A 302 14.18 13.31 -18.77
C VAL A 302 14.69 14.38 -19.73
N GLU A 303 14.18 14.38 -20.96
CA GLU A 303 14.63 15.28 -22.02
C GLU A 303 13.75 16.53 -22.05
N ASN A 304 12.43 16.33 -22.03
CA ASN A 304 11.44 17.38 -22.21
C ASN A 304 10.53 17.56 -20.98
N PHE A 305 9.53 18.44 -21.10
CA PHE A 305 8.57 18.74 -20.04
C PHE A 305 7.63 17.55 -19.75
N ASP A 306 7.21 16.81 -20.77
CA ASP A 306 6.31 15.66 -20.63
C ASP A 306 6.99 14.52 -19.85
N ASP A 307 8.29 14.29 -20.08
CA ASP A 307 9.07 13.35 -19.29
C ASP A 307 9.09 13.78 -17.82
N ALA A 308 9.39 15.05 -17.54
CA ALA A 308 9.45 15.57 -16.18
C ALA A 308 8.08 15.50 -15.47
N LEU A 309 6.98 15.72 -16.22
CA LEU A 309 5.61 15.53 -15.75
C LEU A 309 5.32 14.06 -15.42
N LYS A 310 5.78 13.13 -16.26
CA LYS A 310 5.64 11.68 -16.05
C LYS A 310 6.34 11.25 -14.75
N ILE A 311 7.58 11.69 -14.52
CA ILE A 311 8.31 11.42 -13.27
C ILE A 311 7.58 11.97 -12.05
N THR A 312 7.15 13.23 -12.14
CA THR A 312 6.39 13.89 -11.06
C THR A 312 5.12 13.12 -10.73
N LYS A 313 4.42 12.64 -11.76
CA LYS A 313 3.20 11.86 -11.62
C LYS A 313 3.46 10.48 -11.02
N TYR A 314 4.46 9.74 -11.50
CA TYR A 314 4.82 8.44 -10.94
C TYR A 314 5.20 8.57 -9.46
N TYR A 315 5.96 9.60 -9.10
CA TYR A 315 6.28 9.89 -7.70
C TYR A 315 5.04 10.21 -6.86
N SER A 316 4.04 10.90 -7.43
CA SER A 316 2.79 11.22 -6.72
C SER A 316 2.01 9.97 -6.29
N TYR A 317 2.17 8.84 -6.98
CA TYR A 317 1.53 7.58 -6.62
C TYR A 317 2.17 6.89 -5.41
N ARG A 318 3.36 7.33 -4.95
CA ARG A 318 4.01 6.79 -3.74
C ARG A 318 3.06 6.75 -2.53
N TRP A 319 2.21 7.76 -2.39
CA TRP A 319 1.23 7.86 -1.28
C TRP A 319 0.25 6.68 -1.19
N ILE A 320 0.08 5.88 -2.24
CA ILE A 320 -0.76 4.67 -2.21
C ILE A 320 -0.28 3.69 -1.11
N ILE A 321 1.03 3.60 -0.87
CA ILE A 321 1.56 2.74 0.19
C ILE A 321 1.19 3.24 1.60
N GLU A 322 0.97 4.54 1.78
CA GLU A 322 0.50 5.08 3.05
C GLU A 322 -0.96 4.72 3.29
N GLU A 323 -1.78 4.67 2.24
CA GLU A 323 -3.14 4.12 2.33
C GLU A 323 -3.12 2.63 2.69
N TYR A 324 -2.17 1.87 2.13
CA TYR A 324 -1.94 0.47 2.51
C TYR A 324 -1.55 0.33 3.98
N HIS A 325 -0.58 1.11 4.47
CA HIS A 325 -0.19 1.12 5.88
C HIS A 325 -1.36 1.52 6.80
N LYS A 326 -2.16 2.51 6.39
CA LYS A 326 -3.35 2.95 7.14
C LYS A 326 -4.42 1.85 7.19
N CYS A 327 -4.61 1.11 6.09
CA CYS A 327 -5.48 -0.06 6.05
C CYS A 327 -5.00 -1.14 7.03
N MET A 328 -3.71 -1.47 7.06
CA MET A 328 -3.16 -2.43 8.03
C MET A 328 -3.35 -1.99 9.48
N LYS A 329 -3.04 -0.72 9.79
CA LYS A 329 -3.05 -0.20 11.16
C LYS A 329 -4.43 0.17 11.66
N THR A 330 -5.05 1.17 11.03
CA THR A 330 -6.33 1.74 11.45
C THR A 330 -7.46 0.81 11.04
N GLY A 331 -7.42 0.32 9.80
CA GLY A 331 -8.38 -0.66 9.30
C GLY A 331 -8.33 -1.92 10.15
N PHE A 332 -7.34 -2.79 9.96
CA PHE A 332 -7.28 -4.09 10.64
C PHE A 332 -6.97 -4.02 12.13
N ARG A 333 -6.81 -2.82 12.70
CA ARG A 333 -6.52 -2.59 14.12
C ARG A 333 -5.27 -3.36 14.57
N LEU A 334 -4.29 -3.49 13.68
CA LEU A 334 -3.08 -4.29 13.93
C LEU A 334 -2.37 -3.86 15.22
N GLU A 335 -2.25 -2.55 15.43
CA GLU A 335 -1.61 -1.96 16.62
C GLU A 335 -2.42 -2.17 17.93
N LYS A 336 -3.67 -2.67 17.84
CA LYS A 336 -4.51 -3.02 18.99
C LYS A 336 -4.56 -4.52 19.29
N THR A 337 -3.77 -5.33 18.59
CA THR A 337 -3.74 -6.78 18.80
C THR A 337 -3.27 -7.13 20.22
N GLN A 338 -3.88 -8.15 20.81
CA GLN A 338 -3.56 -8.65 22.16
C GLN A 338 -2.84 -10.01 22.11
N LEU A 339 -2.24 -10.34 20.95
CA LEU A 339 -1.38 -11.51 20.84
C LEU A 339 -0.11 -11.31 21.69
N LYS A 340 0.37 -12.41 22.25
CA LYS A 340 1.42 -12.44 23.29
C LYS A 340 2.77 -13.00 22.83
N SER A 341 2.94 -13.23 21.53
CA SER A 341 4.24 -13.61 20.96
C SER A 341 4.44 -12.96 19.61
N LEU A 342 5.70 -12.64 19.27
CA LEU A 342 6.07 -12.05 17.98
C LEU A 342 5.62 -12.95 16.82
N LYS A 343 5.89 -14.26 16.90
CA LYS A 343 5.46 -15.25 15.91
C LYS A 343 3.96 -15.18 15.57
N ARG A 344 3.10 -15.07 16.58
CA ARG A 344 1.65 -14.95 16.39
C ARG A 344 1.29 -13.61 15.73
N ILE A 345 2.00 -12.53 16.07
CA ILE A 345 1.81 -11.19 15.48
C ILE A 345 2.23 -11.20 14.00
N GLU A 346 3.36 -11.81 13.66
CA GLU A 346 3.83 -12.00 12.28
C GLU A 346 2.81 -12.80 11.45
N ASN A 347 2.31 -13.91 11.99
CA ASN A 347 1.28 -14.71 11.34
C ASN A 347 -0.02 -13.91 11.12
N LEU A 348 -0.41 -13.06 12.09
CA LEU A 348 -1.53 -12.14 11.93
C LEU A 348 -1.26 -11.11 10.82
N ILE A 349 -0.05 -10.56 10.75
CA ILE A 349 0.35 -9.62 9.69
C ILE A 349 0.24 -10.27 8.31
N GLY A 350 0.56 -11.57 8.18
CA GLY A 350 0.42 -12.28 6.90
C GLY A 350 -1.00 -12.23 6.32
N PHE A 351 -2.04 -12.41 7.16
CA PHE A 351 -3.42 -12.25 6.72
C PHE A 351 -3.81 -10.80 6.45
N ILE A 352 -3.37 -9.88 7.33
CA ILE A 352 -3.68 -8.45 7.23
C ILE A 352 -3.07 -7.83 5.97
N ALA A 353 -1.85 -8.21 5.61
CA ALA A 353 -1.12 -7.69 4.46
C ALA A 353 -1.88 -7.98 3.16
N VAL A 354 -2.18 -9.25 2.91
CA VAL A 354 -2.95 -9.69 1.73
C VAL A 354 -4.34 -9.07 1.72
N SER A 355 -5.03 -9.07 2.86
CA SER A 355 -6.39 -8.52 2.95
C SER A 355 -6.42 -7.00 2.71
N SER A 356 -5.39 -6.28 3.12
CA SER A 356 -5.26 -4.83 2.89
C SER A 356 -5.11 -4.51 1.40
N ILE A 357 -4.35 -5.31 0.64
CA ILE A 357 -4.27 -5.18 -0.82
C ILE A 357 -5.64 -5.34 -1.46
N ARG A 358 -6.39 -6.38 -1.09
CA ARG A 358 -7.72 -6.64 -1.68
C ARG A 358 -8.71 -5.50 -1.41
N LEU A 359 -8.61 -4.84 -0.26
CA LEU A 359 -9.41 -3.66 0.05
C LEU A 359 -9.04 -2.45 -0.81
N LEU A 360 -7.74 -2.22 -1.09
CA LEU A 360 -7.33 -1.18 -2.03
C LEU A 360 -7.76 -1.49 -3.46
N GLN A 361 -7.68 -2.75 -3.87
CA GLN A 361 -8.14 -3.21 -5.20
C GLN A 361 -9.64 -2.99 -5.40
N LEU A 362 -10.46 -3.23 -4.36
CA LEU A 362 -11.90 -2.97 -4.43
C LEU A 362 -12.20 -1.49 -4.73
N ARG A 363 -11.45 -0.58 -4.11
CA ARG A 363 -11.53 0.86 -4.39
C ARG A 363 -11.04 1.19 -5.81
N ASP A 364 -9.99 0.53 -6.28
CA ASP A 364 -9.38 0.81 -7.58
C ASP A 364 -10.25 0.34 -8.76
N ILE A 365 -11.05 -0.73 -8.59
CA ILE A 365 -12.04 -1.18 -9.58
C ILE A 365 -12.98 -0.03 -9.97
N VAL A 366 -13.51 0.71 -8.99
CA VAL A 366 -14.41 1.86 -9.23
C VAL A 366 -13.70 2.98 -9.97
N ARG A 367 -12.43 3.22 -9.65
CA ARG A 367 -11.65 4.28 -10.29
C ARG A 367 -11.33 3.94 -11.73
N HIS A 368 -11.09 2.65 -12.01
CA HIS A 368 -10.64 2.20 -13.32
C HIS A 368 -11.79 2.00 -14.31
N ASN A 369 -12.81 1.24 -13.92
CA ASN A 369 -13.93 0.88 -14.79
C ASN A 369 -15.27 1.09 -14.05
N PRO A 370 -15.66 2.36 -13.78
CA PRO A 370 -16.84 2.66 -12.97
C PRO A 370 -18.16 2.14 -13.56
N GLU A 371 -18.22 2.06 -14.89
CA GLU A 371 -19.44 1.70 -15.64
C GLU A 371 -19.62 0.19 -15.84
N THR A 372 -18.67 -0.64 -15.42
CA THR A 372 -18.82 -2.10 -15.53
C THR A 372 -19.99 -2.58 -14.70
N ASP A 373 -20.70 -3.60 -15.19
CA ASP A 373 -21.81 -4.21 -14.48
C ASP A 373 -21.34 -4.79 -13.13
N ALA A 374 -22.02 -4.41 -12.04
CA ALA A 374 -21.68 -4.87 -10.71
C ALA A 374 -21.75 -6.40 -10.58
N LYS A 375 -22.55 -7.08 -11.42
CA LYS A 375 -22.66 -8.56 -11.40
C LYS A 375 -21.35 -9.28 -11.71
N ASP A 376 -20.41 -8.59 -12.35
CA ASP A 376 -19.08 -9.14 -12.66
C ASP A 376 -18.22 -9.22 -11.39
N TYR A 377 -18.49 -8.37 -10.40
CA TYR A 377 -17.69 -8.23 -9.17
C TYR A 377 -18.37 -8.75 -7.89
N VAL A 378 -19.69 -8.68 -7.82
CA VAL A 378 -20.45 -9.01 -6.60
C VAL A 378 -21.58 -9.98 -6.89
N GLU A 379 -22.05 -10.66 -5.84
CA GLU A 379 -23.11 -11.64 -6.01
C GLU A 379 -24.42 -10.96 -6.42
N LYS A 380 -25.22 -11.64 -7.25
CA LYS A 380 -26.57 -11.16 -7.63
C LYS A 380 -27.45 -10.88 -6.40
N GLU A 381 -27.28 -11.67 -5.34
CA GLU A 381 -27.95 -11.42 -4.07
C GLU A 381 -27.56 -10.05 -3.49
N ASP A 382 -26.29 -9.67 -3.54
CA ASP A 382 -25.80 -8.42 -2.98
C ASP A 382 -26.42 -7.20 -3.68
N ILE A 383 -26.47 -7.26 -5.02
CA ILE A 383 -27.11 -6.24 -5.85
C ILE A 383 -28.59 -6.10 -5.49
N ASN A 384 -29.29 -7.21 -5.29
CA ASN A 384 -30.71 -7.20 -4.93
C ASN A 384 -30.94 -6.62 -3.54
N ILE A 385 -30.08 -6.92 -2.57
CA ILE A 385 -30.14 -6.34 -1.22
C ILE A 385 -29.97 -4.81 -1.30
N ILE A 386 -28.98 -4.31 -2.05
CA ILE A 386 -28.77 -2.88 -2.23
C ILE A 386 -29.96 -2.21 -2.92
N ARG A 387 -30.50 -2.81 -3.98
CA ARG A 387 -31.71 -2.29 -4.65
C ARG A 387 -32.90 -2.20 -3.71
N ALA A 388 -33.13 -3.23 -2.90
CA ALA A 388 -34.21 -3.24 -1.92
C ALA A 388 -34.01 -2.17 -0.84
N TYR A 389 -32.81 -2.06 -0.29
CA TYR A 389 -32.49 -1.12 0.79
C TYR A 389 -32.62 0.34 0.35
N TYR A 390 -32.07 0.69 -0.82
CA TYR A 390 -32.11 2.05 -1.36
C TYR A 390 -33.35 2.34 -2.22
N LYS A 391 -34.27 1.38 -2.36
CA LYS A 391 -35.48 1.48 -3.18
C LYS A 391 -35.18 1.92 -4.62
N VAL A 392 -34.14 1.34 -5.21
CA VAL A 392 -33.70 1.65 -6.57
C VAL A 392 -34.42 0.74 -7.57
N GLU A 393 -34.97 1.32 -8.64
CA GLU A 393 -35.59 0.59 -9.75
C GLU A 393 -34.62 -0.44 -10.38
N LYS A 394 -35.14 -1.40 -11.16
CA LYS A 394 -34.36 -2.41 -11.91
C LYS A 394 -33.53 -1.83 -13.08
N ARG A 395 -32.91 -0.67 -12.90
CA ARG A 395 -31.88 -0.16 -13.80
C ARG A 395 -30.60 -0.98 -13.63
N GLU A 396 -29.76 -0.99 -14.65
CA GLU A 396 -28.42 -1.59 -14.55
C GLU A 396 -27.66 -0.98 -13.36
N MET A 397 -27.05 -1.86 -12.57
CA MET A 397 -26.26 -1.49 -11.41
C MET A 397 -24.80 -1.57 -11.82
N THR A 398 -24.17 -0.43 -12.03
CA THR A 398 -22.72 -0.38 -12.25
C THR A 398 -21.97 -0.58 -10.93
N ILE A 399 -20.70 -0.98 -11.01
CA ILE A 399 -19.86 -1.19 -9.83
C ILE A 399 -19.63 0.11 -9.04
N ASP A 400 -19.52 1.27 -9.72
CA ASP A 400 -19.46 2.59 -9.05
C ASP A 400 -20.73 2.86 -8.25
N ARG A 401 -21.92 2.67 -8.84
CA ARG A 401 -23.19 2.89 -8.14
C ARG A 401 -23.33 1.97 -6.95
N PHE A 402 -23.02 0.69 -7.12
CA PHE A 402 -23.06 -0.30 -6.05
C PHE A 402 -22.15 0.10 -4.87
N LEU A 403 -20.88 0.43 -5.15
CA LEU A 403 -19.93 0.79 -4.09
C LEU A 403 -20.19 2.17 -3.48
N ARG A 404 -20.81 3.12 -4.20
CA ARG A 404 -21.31 4.36 -3.59
C ARG A 404 -22.48 4.12 -2.64
N TYR A 405 -23.39 3.20 -2.96
CA TYR A 405 -24.47 2.82 -2.05
C TYR A 405 -23.93 2.14 -0.80
N ILE A 406 -22.97 1.24 -0.96
CA ILE A 406 -22.22 0.71 0.18
C ILE A 406 -21.60 1.88 0.96
N ALA A 407 -20.81 2.75 0.33
CA ALA A 407 -20.12 3.83 1.02
C ALA A 407 -21.08 4.76 1.79
N GLN A 408 -22.28 5.01 1.25
CA GLN A 408 -23.34 5.76 1.92
C GLN A 408 -23.81 5.10 3.22
N MET A 409 -23.87 3.76 3.28
CA MET A 409 -24.12 3.04 4.54
C MET A 409 -23.00 3.28 5.56
N GLY A 410 -21.78 3.59 5.09
CA GLY A 410 -20.62 3.96 5.91
C GLY A 410 -20.48 5.46 6.16
N GLY A 411 -21.50 6.26 5.84
CA GLY A 411 -21.52 7.71 6.09
C GLY A 411 -20.97 8.59 4.97
N PHE A 412 -20.65 8.03 3.79
CA PHE A 412 -20.34 8.86 2.62
C PHE A 412 -21.59 9.59 2.13
N LEU A 413 -21.55 10.91 2.08
CA LEU A 413 -22.75 11.71 1.80
C LEU A 413 -23.09 11.80 0.31
N ASN A 414 -22.13 11.47 -0.57
CA ASN A 414 -22.30 11.46 -2.02
C ASN A 414 -22.85 12.78 -2.60
N ARG A 415 -22.40 13.93 -2.08
CA ARG A 415 -22.72 15.24 -2.65
C ARG A 415 -21.95 15.42 -3.97
N LYS A 416 -22.43 16.29 -4.86
CA LYS A 416 -21.81 16.53 -6.18
C LYS A 416 -20.32 16.89 -6.12
N SER A 417 -19.86 17.50 -5.02
CA SER A 417 -18.47 17.92 -4.82
C SER A 417 -17.60 16.92 -4.04
N ASP A 418 -18.17 15.84 -3.51
CA ASP A 418 -17.46 14.93 -2.60
C ASP A 418 -16.47 14.00 -3.34
N GLY A 419 -16.59 13.90 -4.67
CA GLY A 419 -15.74 13.05 -5.48
C GLY A 419 -16.04 11.56 -5.31
N ASN A 420 -14.98 10.75 -5.20
CA ASN A 420 -15.09 9.30 -5.03
C ASN A 420 -14.96 8.91 -3.55
N PRO A 421 -15.73 7.93 -3.07
CA PRO A 421 -15.63 7.49 -1.69
C PRO A 421 -14.24 6.93 -1.38
N GLY A 422 -13.73 7.23 -0.19
CA GLY A 422 -12.51 6.63 0.33
C GLY A 422 -12.72 5.18 0.76
N TRP A 423 -11.63 4.42 0.90
CA TRP A 423 -11.69 3.02 1.32
C TRP A 423 -12.36 2.84 2.70
N GLU A 424 -12.20 3.82 3.62
CA GLU A 424 -12.83 3.79 4.95
C GLU A 424 -14.36 3.81 4.87
N SER A 425 -14.94 4.73 4.08
CA SER A 425 -16.40 4.83 3.96
C SER A 425 -16.99 3.64 3.21
N ILE A 426 -16.35 3.20 2.11
CA ILE A 426 -16.74 1.96 1.41
C ILE A 426 -16.76 0.81 2.42
N TRP A 427 -15.75 0.73 3.27
CA TRP A 427 -15.64 -0.37 4.20
C TRP A 427 -16.66 -0.34 5.35
N GLU A 428 -16.81 0.79 6.05
CA GLU A 428 -17.78 0.87 7.16
C GLU A 428 -19.20 0.56 6.65
N GLY A 429 -19.50 0.95 5.41
CA GLY A 429 -20.71 0.56 4.74
C GLY A 429 -20.79 -0.93 4.42
N TRP A 430 -19.70 -1.54 3.99
CA TRP A 430 -19.62 -2.98 3.72
C TRP A 430 -19.90 -3.81 4.96
N LYS A 431 -19.37 -3.40 6.12
CA LYS A 431 -19.65 -4.05 7.40
C LYS A 431 -21.13 -4.02 7.76
N PHE A 432 -21.78 -2.87 7.59
CA PHE A 432 -23.22 -2.74 7.80
C PHE A 432 -24.01 -3.65 6.84
N PHE A 433 -23.64 -3.60 5.56
CA PHE A 433 -24.22 -4.41 4.50
C PHE A 433 -24.12 -5.93 4.78
N LEU A 434 -22.97 -6.42 5.23
CA LEU A 434 -22.80 -7.83 5.55
C LEU A 434 -23.63 -8.28 6.76
N GLY A 435 -23.81 -7.42 7.76
CA GLY A 435 -24.74 -7.69 8.86
C GLY A 435 -26.19 -7.82 8.37
N MET A 436 -26.62 -6.96 7.45
CA MET A 436 -27.92 -7.09 6.80
C MET A 436 -28.05 -8.38 5.99
N LYS A 437 -27.03 -8.71 5.18
CA LYS A 437 -27.00 -9.94 4.38
C LYS A 437 -27.14 -11.17 5.27
N GLU A 438 -26.43 -11.21 6.40
CA GLU A 438 -26.56 -12.27 7.39
C GLU A 438 -27.98 -12.37 7.95
N GLY A 439 -28.62 -11.25 8.29
CA GLY A 439 -30.02 -11.22 8.73
C GLY A 439 -30.98 -11.79 7.68
N ILE A 440 -30.82 -11.40 6.41
CA ILE A 440 -31.64 -11.92 5.30
C ILE A 440 -31.43 -13.42 5.11
N GLN A 441 -30.19 -13.90 5.23
CA GLN A 441 -29.89 -15.34 5.15
C GLN A 441 -30.51 -16.12 6.31
N LEU A 442 -30.53 -15.57 7.52
CA LEU A 442 -31.23 -16.18 8.67
C LEU A 442 -32.74 -16.27 8.44
N TYR A 443 -33.35 -15.18 7.95
CA TYR A 443 -34.78 -15.16 7.61
C TYR A 443 -35.12 -16.21 6.53
N LYS A 444 -34.33 -16.28 5.45
CA LYS A 444 -34.51 -17.29 4.38
C LYS A 444 -34.39 -18.73 4.86
N ARG A 445 -33.64 -18.98 5.94
CA ARG A 445 -33.51 -20.31 6.57
C ARG A 445 -34.71 -20.69 7.43
N GLY A 446 -35.74 -19.83 7.52
CA GLY A 446 -36.95 -20.09 8.30
C GLY A 446 -36.75 -19.94 9.81
N LEU A 447 -35.67 -19.30 10.26
CA LEU A 447 -35.49 -18.98 11.66
C LEU A 447 -36.39 -17.79 12.00
N THR A 448 -37.51 -18.06 12.67
CA THR A 448 -38.34 -17.02 13.26
C THR A 448 -37.71 -16.55 14.57
N CYS A 449 -37.73 -15.25 14.81
CA CYS A 449 -37.55 -14.75 16.18
C CYS A 449 -38.67 -15.38 17.01
N GLY A 450 -38.29 -16.12 18.05
CA GLY A 450 -39.23 -16.88 18.90
C GLY A 450 -40.32 -16.02 19.49
#